data_AF-A0A066USU6-F1
#
_entry.id   AF-A0A066USU6-F1
#
_cell.length_a   1.000
_cell.length_b   1.000
_cell.length_c   1.000
_cell.angle_alpha   90.00
_cell.angle_beta   90.00
_cell.angle_gamma   90.00
#
_symmetry.space_group_name_H-M   'P 1'
#
loop_
_entity.id
_entity.type
_entity.pdbx_description
1 polymer ?
#
loop_
_entity_poly.entity_id
_entity_poly.type
_entity_poly.pdbx_seq_one_letter_code
_entity_poly.pdbx_strand_id
1 'polypeptide(L)'
;MEYFYDALDFIVTVFGSIYDFFASIPDLILEAFAYAWFWAIKLYIYLKIQMLELAYNVASLLLSEYEVYTVLNMAFNKLPADLRFACYQLGIVDAVRIIVDAFATAFVLRIMGW
;
A
#
# COMPACT_ATOMS: atom_id res chain seq x y z
N MET A 1 41.05 -45.18 30.36
CA MET A 1 39.57 -45.30 30.38
C MET A 1 38.93 -43.96 30.04
N GLU A 2 39.29 -42.88 30.73
CA GLU A 2 38.81 -41.50 30.46
C GLU A 2 39.00 -41.04 29.00
N TYR A 3 40.21 -41.18 28.45
CA TYR A 3 40.51 -40.84 27.04
C TYR A 3 39.65 -41.59 26.00
N PHE A 4 39.19 -42.80 26.35
CA PHE A 4 38.36 -43.61 25.46
C PHE A 4 36.87 -43.17 25.52
N TYR A 5 36.43 -42.69 26.69
CA TYR A 5 35.12 -42.07 26.84
C TYR A 5 35.08 -40.70 26.15
N ASP A 6 36.10 -39.86 26.32
CA ASP A 6 36.18 -38.56 25.65
C ASP A 6 36.21 -38.69 24.13
N ALA A 7 36.92 -39.70 23.61
CA ALA A 7 36.94 -39.99 22.17
C ALA A 7 35.57 -40.45 21.64
N LEU A 8 34.83 -41.25 22.42
CA LEU A 8 33.46 -41.66 22.05
C LEU A 8 32.48 -40.49 22.12
N ASP A 9 32.60 -39.63 23.13
CA ASP A 9 31.71 -38.48 23.31
C ASP A 9 31.94 -37.41 22.22
N PHE A 10 33.19 -37.21 21.81
CA PHE A 10 33.52 -36.38 20.65
C PHE A 10 32.89 -36.93 19.36
N ILE A 11 32.98 -38.24 19.13
CA ILE A 11 32.37 -38.87 17.95
C ILE A 11 30.85 -38.69 17.97
N VAL A 12 30.19 -38.96 19.10
CA VAL A 12 28.73 -38.78 19.24
C VAL A 12 28.31 -37.32 19.03
N THR A 13 29.07 -36.37 19.57
CA THR A 13 28.79 -34.93 19.41
C THR A 13 28.96 -34.49 17.95
N VAL A 14 29.99 -34.97 17.25
CA VAL A 14 30.20 -34.66 15.83
C VAL A 14 29.06 -35.21 14.98
N PHE A 15 28.67 -36.48 15.19
CA PHE A 15 27.54 -37.07 14.47
C PHE A 15 26.20 -36.41 14.80
N GLY A 16 25.97 -36.01 16.06
CA GLY A 16 24.80 -35.25 16.48
C GLY A 16 24.71 -33.89 15.79
N SER A 17 25.81 -33.13 15.75
CA SER A 17 25.83 -31.81 15.10
C SER A 17 25.60 -31.86 13.59
N ILE A 18 26.07 -32.92 12.92
CA ILE A 18 25.80 -33.16 11.50
C ILE A 18 24.32 -33.47 11.30
N TYR A 19 23.73 -34.34 12.13
CA TYR A 19 22.31 -34.67 12.05
C TYR A 19 21.43 -33.43 12.29
N ASP A 20 21.73 -32.65 13.31
CA ASP A 20 21.00 -31.42 13.66
C ASP A 20 21.10 -30.35 12.56
N PHE A 21 22.25 -30.28 11.87
CA PHE A 21 22.41 -29.42 10.70
C PHE A 21 21.46 -29.83 9.56
N PHE A 22 21.38 -31.12 9.22
CA PHE A 22 20.44 -31.58 8.19
C PHE A 22 18.98 -31.46 8.63
N ALA A 23 18.70 -31.64 9.92
CA ALA A 23 17.36 -31.51 10.48
C ALA A 23 16.86 -30.05 10.53
N SER A 24 17.76 -29.06 10.55
CA SER A 24 17.43 -27.63 10.58
C SER A 24 17.30 -26.98 9.19
N ILE A 25 17.68 -27.66 8.11
CA ILE A 25 17.49 -27.18 6.72
C ILE A 25 16.01 -26.86 6.41
N PRO A 26 15.02 -27.71 6.76
CA PRO A 26 13.62 -27.41 6.53
C PRO A 26 13.15 -26.14 7.26
N ASP A 27 13.61 -25.93 8.50
CA ASP A 27 13.25 -24.77 9.30
C ASP A 27 13.82 -23.47 8.69
N LEU A 28 15.07 -23.49 8.23
CA LEU A 28 15.67 -22.37 7.49
C LEU A 28 14.89 -22.03 6.21
N ILE A 29 14.40 -23.04 5.49
CA ILE A 29 13.58 -22.83 4.28
C ILE A 29 12.25 -22.18 4.68
N LEU A 30 11.58 -22.66 5.72
CA LEU A 30 10.33 -22.08 6.20
C LEU A 30 10.49 -20.63 6.64
N GLU A 31 11.56 -20.31 7.37
CA GLU A 31 11.88 -18.93 7.76
C GLU A 31 12.18 -18.04 6.56
N ALA A 32 12.95 -18.53 5.58
CA ALA A 32 13.22 -17.80 4.34
C ALA A 32 11.93 -17.53 3.55
N PHE A 33 11.01 -18.50 3.47
CA PHE A 33 9.70 -18.32 2.86
C PHE A 33 8.84 -17.31 3.63
N ALA A 34 8.84 -17.36 4.96
CA ALA A 34 8.13 -16.39 5.79
C ALA A 34 8.65 -14.96 5.56
N TYR A 35 9.97 -14.80 5.47
CA TYR A 35 10.60 -13.52 5.18
C TYR A 35 10.30 -13.04 3.76
N ALA A 36 10.34 -13.93 2.76
CA ALA A 36 9.96 -13.62 1.39
C ALA A 36 8.49 -13.17 1.31
N TRP A 37 7.59 -13.83 2.04
CA TRP A 37 6.18 -13.48 2.10
C TRP A 37 5.95 -12.12 2.77
N PHE A 38 6.67 -11.82 3.84
CA PHE A 38 6.65 -10.49 4.48
C PHE A 38 7.00 -9.38 3.49
N TRP A 39 8.05 -9.56 2.69
CA TRP A 39 8.42 -8.61 1.64
C TRP A 39 7.39 -8.53 0.51
N ALA A 40 6.80 -9.66 0.11
CA ALA A 40 5.76 -9.70 -0.91
C ALA A 40 4.52 -8.89 -0.49
N ILE A 41 4.08 -9.02 0.77
CA ILE A 41 2.97 -8.22 1.31
C ILE A 41 3.33 -6.73 1.31
N LYS A 42 4.54 -6.39 1.75
CA LYS A 42 5.01 -4.99 1.76
C LYS A 42 5.00 -4.39 0.34
N LEU A 43 5.49 -5.13 -0.64
CA LEU A 43 5.46 -4.73 -2.05
C LEU A 43 4.03 -4.59 -2.57
N TYR A 44 3.14 -5.53 -2.25
CA TYR A 44 1.74 -5.48 -2.64
C TYR A 44 1.04 -4.21 -2.12
N ILE A 45 1.24 -3.87 -0.84
CA ILE A 45 0.70 -2.64 -0.25
C ILE A 45 1.26 -1.41 -0.96
N TYR A 46 2.57 -1.39 -1.20
CA TYR A 46 3.22 -0.28 -1.92
C TYR A 46 2.63 -0.08 -3.32
N LEU A 47 2.43 -1.16 -4.08
CA LEU A 47 1.81 -1.11 -5.41
C LEU A 47 0.36 -0.62 -5.35
N LYS A 48 -0.41 -1.02 -4.33
CA LYS A 48 -1.79 -0.51 -4.13
C LYS A 48 -1.81 1.00 -3.86
N ILE A 49 -0.85 1.52 -3.10
CA ILE A 49 -0.72 2.97 -2.86
C ILE A 49 -0.34 3.69 -4.16
N GLN A 50 0.62 3.17 -4.91
CA GLN A 50 1.02 3.76 -6.21
C GLN A 50 -0.13 3.76 -7.22
N MET A 51 -0.96 2.71 -7.24
CA MET A 51 -2.18 2.66 -8.07
C MET A 51 -3.21 3.74 -7.67
N LEU A 52 -3.34 4.04 -6.38
CA LEU A 52 -4.18 5.13 -5.90
C LEU A 52 -3.70 6.49 -6.43
N GLU A 53 -2.40 6.75 -6.33
CA GLU A 53 -1.78 7.99 -6.84
C GLU A 53 -1.95 8.12 -8.36
N LEU A 54 -1.77 7.02 -9.10
CA LEU A 54 -1.97 7.01 -10.54
C LEU A 54 -3.43 7.29 -10.91
N ALA A 55 -4.39 6.66 -10.24
CA ALA A 55 -5.80 6.91 -10.51
C ALA A 55 -6.22 8.34 -10.19
N TYR A 56 -5.67 8.93 -9.12
CA TYR A 56 -5.90 10.35 -8.82
C TYR A 56 -5.41 11.23 -9.97
N ASN A 57 -4.19 11.01 -10.46
CA ASN A 57 -3.65 11.78 -11.59
C ASN A 57 -4.51 11.64 -12.85
N VAL A 58 -4.95 10.43 -13.18
CA VAL A 58 -5.84 10.19 -14.32
C VAL A 58 -7.21 10.85 -14.11
N ALA A 59 -7.77 10.78 -12.89
CA ALA A 59 -9.02 11.43 -12.55
C ALA A 59 -8.92 12.96 -12.68
N SER A 60 -7.84 13.57 -12.19
CA SER A 60 -7.60 15.01 -12.33
C SER A 60 -7.47 15.43 -13.79
N LEU A 61 -6.80 14.62 -14.64
CA LEU A 61 -6.73 14.86 -16.07
C LEU A 61 -8.12 14.83 -16.72
N LEU A 62 -8.93 13.82 -16.42
CA LEU A 62 -10.30 13.73 -16.91
C LEU A 62 -11.16 14.93 -16.47
N LEU A 63 -11.12 15.29 -15.18
CA LEU A 63 -11.88 16.42 -14.66
C LEU A 63 -11.48 17.76 -15.28
N SER A 64 -10.19 17.89 -15.63
CA SER A 64 -9.66 19.04 -16.37
C SER A 64 -10.18 19.08 -17.81
N GLU A 65 -10.16 17.97 -18.53
CA GLU A 65 -10.65 17.88 -19.91
C GLU A 65 -12.15 18.15 -20.03
N TYR A 66 -12.95 17.68 -19.07
CA TYR A 66 -14.40 17.94 -19.04
C TYR A 66 -14.77 19.32 -18.46
N GLU A 67 -13.77 20.13 -18.10
CA GLU A 67 -13.94 21.44 -17.48
C GLU A 67 -14.90 21.45 -16.27
N VAL A 68 -14.90 20.38 -15.47
CA VAL A 68 -15.86 20.24 -14.35
C VAL A 68 -15.76 21.42 -13.37
N TYR A 69 -14.55 21.94 -13.18
CA TYR A 69 -14.29 23.11 -12.35
C TYR A 69 -14.84 24.41 -12.92
N THR A 70 -14.92 24.58 -14.24
CA THR A 70 -15.53 25.78 -14.84
C THR A 70 -17.03 25.78 -14.59
N VAL A 71 -17.69 24.63 -14.76
CA VAL A 71 -19.11 24.43 -14.45
C VAL A 71 -19.40 24.67 -12.98
N LEU A 72 -18.55 24.14 -12.09
CA LEU A 72 -18.67 24.34 -10.65
C LEU A 72 -18.59 25.84 -10.30
N ASN A 73 -17.59 26.55 -10.84
CA ASN A 73 -17.41 27.98 -10.61
C ASN A 73 -18.58 28.81 -11.19
N MET A 74 -19.12 28.42 -12.35
CA MET A 74 -20.32 29.05 -12.92
C MET A 74 -21.54 28.86 -12.02
N ALA A 75 -21.72 27.68 -11.42
CA ALA A 75 -22.79 27.42 -10.47
C ALA A 75 -22.62 28.27 -9.19
N PHE A 76 -21.40 28.39 -8.68
CA PHE A 76 -21.11 29.23 -7.52
C PHE A 76 -21.31 30.73 -7.79
N ASN A 77 -21.03 31.19 -9.01
CA ASN A 77 -21.25 32.57 -9.40
C ASN A 77 -22.73 32.94 -9.60
N LYS A 78 -23.63 31.95 -9.71
CA LYS A 78 -25.08 32.17 -9.73
C LYS A 78 -25.68 32.37 -8.34
N LEU A 79 -24.93 32.11 -7.27
CA LEU A 79 -25.41 32.33 -5.91
C LEU A 79 -25.51 33.84 -5.61
N PRO A 80 -26.50 34.26 -4.78
CA PRO A 80 -26.55 35.61 -4.22
C PRO A 80 -25.24 35.99 -3.52
N ALA A 81 -24.88 37.27 -3.55
CA ALA A 81 -23.59 37.76 -3.08
C ALA A 81 -23.27 37.37 -1.62
N ASP A 82 -24.27 37.47 -0.72
CA ASP A 82 -24.13 37.14 0.70
C ASP A 82 -23.86 35.65 0.92
N LEU A 83 -24.56 34.78 0.19
CA LEU A 83 -24.36 33.33 0.25
C LEU A 83 -23.01 32.93 -0.34
N ARG A 84 -22.60 33.55 -1.45
CA ARG A 84 -21.30 33.28 -2.05
C ARG A 84 -20.15 33.66 -1.12
N PHE A 85 -20.25 34.80 -0.43
CA PHE A 85 -19.27 35.22 0.56
C PHE A 85 -19.17 34.23 1.72
N ALA A 86 -20.31 33.81 2.28
CA ALA A 86 -20.35 32.79 3.32
C ALA A 86 -19.75 31.45 2.85
N CYS A 87 -20.06 31.00 1.63
CA CYS A 87 -19.50 29.78 1.06
C CYS A 87 -17.98 29.83 0.88
N TYR A 88 -17.43 30.99 0.50
CA TYR A 88 -15.98 31.18 0.43
C TYR A 88 -15.33 31.16 1.82
N GLN A 89 -15.93 31.85 2.79
CA GLN A 89 -15.39 31.93 4.15
C GLN A 89 -15.43 30.57 4.87
N LEU A 90 -16.43 29.74 4.56
CA LEU A 90 -16.59 28.39 5.10
C LEU A 90 -15.78 27.33 4.33
N GLY A 91 -15.11 27.69 3.23
CA GLY A 91 -14.36 26.72 2.42
C GLY A 91 -15.22 25.69 1.70
N ILE A 92 -16.53 25.96 1.52
CA ILE A 92 -17.47 25.03 0.90
C ILE A 92 -17.08 24.74 -0.55
N VAL A 93 -16.55 25.74 -1.25
CA VAL A 93 -16.10 25.60 -2.64
C VAL A 93 -14.99 24.56 -2.74
N ASP A 94 -14.00 24.61 -1.85
CA ASP A 94 -12.87 23.68 -1.85
C ASP A 94 -13.31 22.28 -1.38
N ALA A 95 -14.21 22.21 -0.40
CA ALA A 95 -14.78 20.94 0.06
C ALA A 95 -15.52 20.20 -1.06
N VAL A 96 -16.31 20.91 -1.88
CA VAL A 96 -17.01 20.32 -3.03
C VAL A 96 -16.02 19.82 -4.08
N ARG A 97 -14.91 20.55 -4.33
CA ARG A 97 -13.87 20.09 -5.25
C ARG A 97 -13.22 18.80 -4.78
N ILE A 98 -12.86 18.70 -3.50
CA ILE A 98 -12.28 17.48 -2.91
C ILE A 98 -13.24 16.30 -3.05
N ILE A 99 -14.54 16.50 -2.84
CA ILE A 99 -15.54 15.44 -3.01
C ILE A 99 -15.58 14.97 -4.47
N VAL A 100 -15.57 15.90 -5.42
CA VAL A 100 -15.57 15.57 -6.87
C VAL A 100 -14.30 14.81 -7.26
N ASP A 101 -13.13 15.26 -6.82
CA ASP A 101 -11.85 14.56 -7.03
C ASP A 101 -11.88 13.15 -6.44
N ALA A 102 -12.41 12.98 -5.23
CA ALA A 102 -12.53 11.68 -4.58
C ALA A 102 -13.45 10.72 -5.33
N PHE A 103 -14.61 11.21 -5.82
CA PHE A 103 -15.53 10.40 -6.62
C PHE A 103 -14.92 10.01 -7.97
N ALA A 104 -14.25 10.94 -8.65
CA ALA A 104 -13.59 10.66 -9.92
C ALA A 104 -12.44 9.66 -9.73
N THR A 105 -11.64 9.82 -8.67
CA THR A 105 -10.56 8.88 -8.32
C THR A 105 -11.12 7.49 -8.01
N ALA A 106 -12.19 7.39 -7.20
CA ALA A 106 -12.85 6.11 -6.91
C ALA A 106 -13.41 5.43 -8.16
N PHE A 107 -13.95 6.20 -9.11
CA PHE A 107 -14.42 5.69 -10.39
C PHE A 107 -13.27 5.12 -11.23
N VAL A 108 -12.17 5.87 -11.35
CA VAL A 108 -10.98 5.42 -12.09
C VAL A 108 -10.38 4.17 -11.43
N LEU A 109 -10.32 4.11 -10.09
CA LEU A 109 -9.84 2.93 -9.36
C LEU A 109 -10.66 1.67 -9.67
N ARG A 110 -11.98 1.80 -9.73
CA ARG A 110 -12.87 0.69 -10.09
C ARG A 110 -12.64 0.22 -11.54
N ILE A 111 -12.33 1.13 -12.46
CA ILE A 111 -11.98 0.79 -13.84
C ILE A 111 -10.61 0.10 -13.91
N MET A 112 -9.65 0.55 -13.12
CA MET A 112 -8.30 -0.02 -13.05
C MET A 112 -8.25 -1.41 -12.38
N GLY A 113 -9.39 -1.98 -12.01
CA GLY A 113 -9.47 -3.32 -11.44
C GLY A 113 -9.05 -3.39 -9.98
N TRP A 114 -9.27 -2.31 -9.22
CA TRP A 114 -9.12 -2.33 -7.77
C TRP A 114 -10.03 -3.39 -7.13
#